data_AF-A0A935IVD2-F1
#
_entry.id   AF-A0A935IVD2-F1
#
_cell.length_a   1.000
_cell.length_b   1.000
_cell.length_c   1.000
_cell.angle_alpha   90.00
_cell.angle_beta   90.00
_cell.angle_gamma   90.00
#
_symmetry.space_group_name_H-M   'P 1'
#
loop_
_entity.id
_entity.type
_entity.pdbx_description
1 polymer ?
#
loop_
_entity_poly.entity_id
_entity_poly.type
_entity_poly.pdbx_seq_one_letter_code
_entity_poly.pdbx_strand_id
1 'polypeptide(L)'
;MQQTVFELGGGKKLPLFFTMHEFLGIAKDARKYATSEEGTKYTLATTVLVDDLAKKLLFNFFLNMSKPKVPTKGFRTREDCFLWLEKVYAEANS
;
A
#
# COMPACT_ATOMS: atom_id res chain seq x y z
N MET A 1 -8.06 0.87 10.30
CA MET A 1 -7.49 0.17 9.13
C MET A 1 -6.88 -1.17 9.52
N GLN A 2 -5.80 -1.22 10.31
CA GLN A 2 -5.11 -2.49 10.61
C GLN A 2 -5.95 -3.51 11.38
N GLN A 3 -6.86 -3.06 12.26
CA GLN A 3 -7.85 -3.93 12.88
C GLN A 3 -8.74 -4.62 11.83
N THR A 4 -9.24 -3.87 10.85
CA THR A 4 -10.05 -4.42 9.75
C THR A 4 -9.26 -5.45 8.93
N VAL A 5 -7.98 -5.18 8.66
CA VAL A 5 -7.11 -6.12 7.93
C VAL A 5 -6.92 -7.40 8.75
N PHE A 6 -6.75 -7.28 10.07
CA PHE A 6 -6.67 -8.42 10.97
C PHE A 6 -7.94 -9.29 10.94
N GLU A 7 -9.10 -8.66 11.06
CA GLU A 7 -10.40 -9.35 11.07
C GLU A 7 -10.65 -10.07 9.74
N LEU A 8 -10.46 -9.39 8.61
CA LEU A 8 -10.64 -9.99 7.28
C LEU A 8 -9.60 -11.08 6.98
N GLY A 9 -8.38 -10.93 7.47
CA GLY A 9 -7.29 -11.88 7.26
C GLY A 9 -7.27 -13.04 8.25
N GLY A 10 -8.17 -13.07 9.25
CA GLY A 10 -8.11 -14.04 10.34
C GLY A 10 -6.76 -14.01 11.07
N GLY A 11 -6.19 -12.81 11.23
CA GLY A 11 -4.88 -12.58 11.82
C GLY A 11 -3.67 -12.76 10.91
N LYS A 12 -3.87 -13.18 9.65
CA LYS A 12 -2.80 -13.24 8.65
C LYS A 12 -2.57 -11.88 8.00
N LYS A 13 -1.36 -11.70 7.46
CA LYS A 13 -1.04 -10.51 6.66
C LYS A 13 -1.73 -10.59 5.31
N LEU A 14 -2.29 -9.48 4.85
CA LEU A 14 -2.98 -9.40 3.56
C LEU A 14 -2.33 -8.39 2.61
N PRO A 15 -2.36 -8.65 1.29
CA PRO A 15 -2.05 -7.65 0.28
C PRO A 15 -3.09 -6.53 0.30
N LEU A 16 -2.65 -5.28 0.21
CA LEU A 16 -3.52 -4.11 0.21
C LEU A 16 -3.40 -3.32 -1.10
N PHE A 17 -4.55 -3.03 -1.71
CA PHE A 17 -4.65 -2.12 -2.85
C PHE A 17 -5.17 -0.77 -2.38
N PHE A 18 -4.45 0.30 -2.69
CA PHE A 18 -4.83 1.67 -2.40
C PHE A 18 -5.10 2.45 -3.68
N THR A 19 -6.15 3.27 -3.65
CA THR A 19 -6.45 4.26 -4.69
C THR A 19 -6.87 5.57 -4.04
N MET A 20 -6.68 6.67 -4.76
CA MET A 20 -6.96 8.02 -4.30
C MET A 20 -7.80 8.73 -5.36
N HIS A 21 -8.97 9.23 -4.97
CA HIS A 21 -9.86 9.94 -5.90
C HIS A 21 -9.49 11.43 -6.07
N GLU A 22 -8.92 12.05 -5.03
CA GLU A 22 -8.54 13.47 -5.05
C GLU A 22 -7.10 13.69 -4.57
N PHE A 23 -6.61 14.93 -4.73
CA PHE A 23 -5.31 15.38 -4.26
C PHE A 23 -5.24 15.33 -2.73
N LEU A 24 -4.98 14.15 -2.19
CA LEU A 24 -4.75 13.94 -0.77
C LEU A 24 -3.39 14.55 -0.42
N GLY A 25 -3.42 15.75 0.13
CA GLY A 25 -2.32 16.26 0.95
C GLY A 25 -2.11 15.27 2.09
N ILE A 26 -1.22 14.29 1.91
CA ILE A 26 -1.00 13.27 2.92
C ILE A 26 -0.41 14.00 4.13
N ALA A 27 -1.18 14.13 5.22
CA ALA A 27 -0.67 14.75 6.43
C ALA A 27 0.61 14.02 6.87
N LYS A 28 1.57 14.75 7.45
CA LYS A 28 2.84 14.16 7.90
C LYS A 28 2.61 12.97 8.84
N ASP A 29 1.63 13.08 9.72
CA ASP A 29 1.27 12.03 10.68
C ASP A 29 0.61 10.82 10.01
N ALA A 30 -0.21 11.04 8.97
CA ALA A 30 -0.78 9.96 8.18
C ALA A 30 0.31 9.16 7.46
N ARG A 31 1.30 9.83 6.85
CA ARG A 31 2.47 9.15 6.26
C ARG A 31 3.27 8.38 7.30
N LYS A 32 3.50 8.99 8.47
CA LYS A 32 4.28 8.38 9.56
C LYS A 32 3.59 7.13 10.11
N TYR A 33 2.27 7.16 10.26
CA TYR A 33 1.49 5.99 10.66
C TYR A 33 1.51 4.93 9.56
N ALA A 34 1.28 5.29 8.30
CA ALA A 34 1.23 4.34 7.18
C ALA A 34 2.53 3.55 6.97
N THR A 35 3.67 4.03 7.47
CA THR A 35 4.96 3.32 7.43
C THR A 35 5.46 2.84 8.80
N SER A 36 4.68 3.02 9.87
CA SER A 36 5.01 2.51 11.20
C SER A 36 4.80 0.99 11.27
N GLU A 37 5.37 0.36 12.29
CA GLU A 37 5.17 -1.08 12.54
C GLU A 37 3.71 -1.38 12.83
N GLU A 38 3.06 -0.49 13.58
CA GLU A 38 1.64 -0.61 13.88
C GLU A 38 0.80 -0.49 12.60
N GLY A 39 1.06 0.55 11.79
CA GLY A 39 0.30 0.83 10.57
C GLY A 39 0.53 -0.14 9.42
N THR A 40 1.52 -1.05 9.55
CA THR A 40 1.83 -2.11 8.59
C THR A 40 1.76 -3.52 9.19
N LYS A 41 1.30 -3.66 10.44
CA LYS A 41 1.37 -4.90 11.22
C LYS A 41 0.77 -6.12 10.49
N TYR A 42 -0.38 -5.94 9.86
CA TYR A 42 -1.09 -6.98 9.11
C TYR A 42 -1.04 -6.76 7.60
N THR A 43 -0.13 -5.91 7.12
CA THR A 43 0.08 -5.68 5.69
C THR A 43 1.18 -6.59 5.16
N LEU A 44 0.87 -7.37 4.12
CA LEU A 44 1.86 -8.19 3.41
C LEU A 44 2.64 -7.35 2.40
N ALA A 45 1.90 -6.62 1.55
CA ALA A 45 2.40 -5.74 0.52
C ALA A 45 1.33 -4.72 0.14
N THR A 46 1.75 -3.65 -0.51
CA THR A 46 0.89 -2.51 -0.85
C THR A 46 1.04 -2.15 -2.31
N THR A 47 -0.08 -2.01 -3.03
CA THR A 47 -0.10 -1.32 -4.32
C THR A 47 -0.84 -0.01 -4.23
N VAL A 48 -0.43 0.94 -5.06
CA VAL A 48 -1.08 2.24 -5.20
C VAL A 48 -1.44 2.45 -6.66
N LEU A 49 -2.69 2.82 -6.94
CA LEU A 49 -3.08 3.29 -8.27
C LEU A 49 -2.52 4.69 -8.51
N VAL A 50 -1.67 4.79 -9.53
CA VAL A 50 -0.92 5.96 -9.95
C VAL A 50 -1.21 6.19 -11.44
N ASP A 51 -2.47 6.50 -11.73
CA ASP A 51 -3.03 6.63 -13.08
C ASP A 51 -2.70 7.99 -13.75
N ASP A 52 -2.29 9.00 -12.97
CA ASP A 52 -1.88 10.31 -13.47
C ASP A 52 -0.50 10.79 -12.95
N LEU A 53 -0.03 11.90 -13.52
CA LEU A 53 1.28 12.48 -13.20
C LEU A 53 1.35 13.05 -11.78
N ALA A 54 0.29 13.67 -11.28
CA ALA A 54 0.26 14.26 -9.95
C ALA A 54 0.38 13.18 -8.88
N LYS A 55 -0.38 12.09 -9.02
CA LYS A 55 -0.27 10.89 -8.18
C LYS A 55 1.12 10.28 -8.27
N LYS A 56 1.75 10.26 -9.46
CA LYS A 56 3.12 9.73 -9.62
C LYS A 56 4.15 10.52 -8.84
N LEU A 57 4.07 11.85 -8.88
CA LEU A 57 4.95 12.72 -8.10
C LEU A 57 4.77 12.49 -6.60
N LEU A 58 3.53 12.43 -6.11
CA LEU A 58 3.22 12.16 -4.70
C LEU A 58 3.69 10.77 -4.25
N PHE A 59 3.45 9.74 -5.07
CA PHE A 59 3.89 8.38 -4.77
C PHE A 59 5.42 8.29 -4.67
N ASN A 60 6.14 8.90 -5.62
CA ASN A 60 7.61 8.95 -5.57
C ASN A 60 8.11 9.71 -4.34
N PHE A 61 7.46 10.83 -3.99
CA PHE A 61 7.78 11.56 -2.76
C PHE A 61 7.56 10.70 -1.51
N PHE A 62 6.45 9.96 -1.45
CA PHE A 62 6.16 9.02 -0.36
C PHE A 62 7.22 7.92 -0.24
N LEU A 63 7.61 7.27 -1.35
CA LEU A 63 8.64 6.23 -1.34
C LEU A 63 9.97 6.76 -0.77
N ASN A 64 10.39 7.95 -1.21
CA ASN A 64 11.67 8.54 -0.82
C ASN A 64 11.67 9.05 0.63
N MET A 65 10.59 9.70 1.06
CA MET A 65 10.51 10.36 2.37
C MET A 65 10.07 9.42 3.48
N SER A 66 9.13 8.52 3.20
CA SER A 66 8.47 7.70 4.22
C SER A 66 9.04 6.28 4.30
N LYS A 67 9.77 5.82 3.28
CA LYS A 67 10.49 4.54 3.23
C LYS A 67 9.65 3.38 3.80
N PRO A 68 8.59 2.94 3.08
CA PRO A 68 7.67 1.94 3.60
C PRO A 68 8.38 0.64 3.97
N LYS A 69 7.99 0.05 5.11
CA LYS A 69 8.59 -1.18 5.65
C LYS A 69 8.14 -2.45 4.94
N VAL A 70 7.09 -2.36 4.12
CA VAL A 70 6.53 -3.47 3.35
C VAL A 70 6.73 -3.22 1.85
N PRO A 71 6.86 -4.26 1.02
CA PRO A 71 6.90 -4.12 -0.43
C PRO A 71 5.76 -3.22 -0.91
N THR A 72 6.11 -2.11 -1.56
CA THR A 72 5.15 -1.08 -1.97
C THR A 72 5.42 -0.68 -3.41
N LYS A 73 4.42 -0.75 -4.29
CA LYS A 73 4.58 -0.46 -5.73
C LYS A 73 3.41 0.31 -6.32
N GLY A 74 3.70 1.26 -7.20
CA GLY A 74 2.69 2.04 -7.92
C GLY A 74 2.47 1.49 -9.32
N PHE A 75 1.22 1.43 -9.78
CA PHE A 75 0.86 1.03 -11.15
C PHE A 75 -0.16 1.98 -11.76
N ARG A 76 -0.24 2.02 -13.10
CA ARG A 76 -1.17 2.89 -13.82
C ARG A 76 -2.58 2.31 -13.95
N THR A 77 -2.71 0.98 -13.87
CA THR A 77 -3.97 0.28 -14.02
C THR A 77 -4.29 -0.48 -12.74
N ARG A 78 -5.59 -0.71 -12.52
CA ARG A 78 -6.06 -1.51 -11.39
C ARG A 78 -5.64 -2.98 -11.56
N GLU A 79 -5.66 -3.46 -12.79
CA GLU A 79 -5.34 -4.82 -13.19
C GLU A 79 -3.88 -5.15 -12.84
N ASP A 80 -2.94 -4.27 -13.18
CA ASP A 80 -1.53 -4.45 -12.86
C ASP A 80 -1.28 -4.48 -11.35
N CYS A 81 -2.02 -3.67 -10.58
CA CYS A 81 -1.95 -3.71 -9.12
C CYS A 81 -2.34 -5.09 -8.59
N PHE A 82 -3.47 -5.65 -9.04
CA PHE A 82 -3.95 -6.94 -8.55
C PHE A 82 -3.05 -8.09 -8.99
N LEU A 83 -2.61 -8.12 -10.26
CA LEU A 83 -1.68 -9.14 -10.77
C LEU A 83 -0.40 -9.21 -9.92
N TRP A 84 0.15 -8.05 -9.54
CA TRP A 84 1.34 -8.02 -8.69
C TRP A 84 1.04 -8.47 -7.26
N LEU A 85 -0.09 -8.05 -6.68
CA LEU A 85 -0.48 -8.47 -5.32
C LEU A 85 -0.75 -9.98 -5.25
N GLU A 86 -1.40 -10.58 -6.25
CA GLU A 86 -1.65 -12.01 -6.34
C GLU A 86 -0.34 -12.79 -6.39
N LYS A 87 0.62 -12.34 -7.21
CA LYS A 87 1.96 -12.93 -7.26
C LYS A 87 2.65 -12.90 -5.90
N VAL A 88 2.67 -11.74 -5.24
CA VAL A 88 3.29 -11.61 -3.91
C VAL A 88 2.58 -12.48 -2.87
N TYR A 89 1.25 -12.58 -2.95
CA TYR A 89 0.48 -13.41 -2.04
C TYR A 89 0.76 -14.91 -2.25
N ALA A 90 0.83 -15.36 -3.51
CA ALA A 90 1.18 -16.74 -3.83
C ALA A 90 2.57 -17.09 -3.30
N GLU A 91 3.58 -16.25 -3.56
CA GLU A 91 4.97 -16.45 -3.09
C GLU A 91 5.09 -16.50 -1.55
N ALA A 92 4.23 -15.78 -0.83
CA ALA A 92 4.24 -15.77 0.64
C ALA A 92 3.52 -16.98 1.27
N ASN A 93 2.72 -17.73 0.50
CA ASN A 93 1.91 -18.86 0.99
C ASN A 93 2.24 -20.20 0.30
N SER A 94 3.25 -20.21 -0.59
CA SER A 94 3.87 -21.39 -1.19
C SER A 94 5.00 -21.92 -0.32
#